data_AF-A0A9W3G011-F1
#
_entry.id   AF-A0A9W3G011-F1
#
_cell.length_a   1.000
_cell.length_b   1.000
_cell.length_c   1.000
_cell.angle_alpha   90.00
_cell.angle_beta   90.00
_cell.angle_gamma   90.00
#
_symmetry.space_group_name_H-M   'P 1'
#
loop_
_entity.id
_entity.type
_entity.pdbx_description
1 polymer ?
#
loop_
_entity_poly.entity_id
_entity_poly.type
_entity_poly.pdbx_seq_one_letter_code
_entity_poly.pdbx_strand_id
1 'polypeptide(L)'
;MKIQQYDKALDDAIKARLLNPKWPKAYFRQGVALQYLGRHADALAAFASGLAQDPKSLQLLVGMVEAAMKSPMRDSLEPTYQQLQKMKLDKSPFVVVSVVGQELLTAGHHGASVVVLEAALKIGTCSLKLRGSVFSALSSAYWSLGNTEKSTGYMQQDLDVAKTLGRVMLLSSMSARKEVMLVNLT
;
A
#
# COMPACT_ATOMS: atom_id res chain seq x y z
N MET A 1 -31.80 13.47 -2.31
CA MET A 1 -31.11 14.22 -3.38
C MET A 1 -29.58 14.22 -3.30
N LYS A 2 -28.94 13.99 -2.14
CA LYS A 2 -27.45 14.00 -2.04
C LYS A 2 -26.75 12.84 -2.77
N ILE A 3 -27.31 11.62 -2.73
CA ILE A 3 -26.71 10.42 -3.35
C ILE A 3 -26.49 10.61 -4.86
N GLN A 4 -27.52 11.10 -5.57
CA GLN A 4 -27.46 11.36 -7.01
C GLN A 4 -26.42 12.42 -7.41
N GLN A 5 -26.02 13.30 -6.49
CA GLN A 5 -24.94 14.27 -6.75
C GLN A 5 -23.56 13.62 -6.62
N TYR A 6 -23.40 12.63 -5.74
CA TYR A 6 -22.14 11.89 -5.58
C TYR A 6 -21.89 10.93 -6.73
N ASP A 7 -22.92 10.30 -7.30
CA ASP A 7 -22.78 9.48 -8.51
C ASP A 7 -22.27 10.31 -9.70
N LYS A 8 -22.85 11.52 -9.90
CA LYS A 8 -22.36 12.45 -10.93
C LYS A 8 -20.93 12.93 -10.65
N ALA A 9 -20.62 13.23 -9.40
CA ALA A 9 -19.26 13.62 -9.01
C ALA A 9 -18.24 12.50 -9.26
N LEU A 10 -18.66 11.24 -9.06
CA LEU A 10 -17.86 10.06 -9.36
C LEU A 10 -17.61 9.95 -10.87
N ASP A 11 -18.66 10.09 -11.69
CA ASP A 11 -18.53 10.05 -13.16
C ASP A 11 -17.60 11.14 -13.69
N ASP A 12 -17.74 12.37 -13.17
CA ASP A 12 -16.90 13.50 -13.56
C ASP A 12 -15.44 13.28 -13.14
N ALA A 13 -15.21 12.71 -11.94
CA ALA A 13 -13.87 12.36 -11.48
C ALA A 13 -13.22 11.26 -12.34
N ILE A 14 -14.00 10.25 -12.76
CA ILE A 14 -13.55 9.19 -13.66
C ILE A 14 -13.19 9.77 -15.03
N LYS A 15 -14.03 10.63 -15.61
CA LYS A 15 -13.73 11.31 -16.88
C LYS A 15 -12.48 12.17 -16.77
N ALA A 16 -12.34 12.94 -15.70
CA ALA A 16 -11.14 13.74 -15.44
C ALA A 16 -9.88 12.89 -15.36
N ARG A 17 -9.96 11.72 -14.71
CA ARG A 17 -8.86 10.75 -14.64
C ARG A 17 -8.51 10.17 -16.01
N LEU A 18 -9.51 9.90 -16.86
CA LEU A 18 -9.28 9.40 -18.22
C LEU A 18 -8.64 10.46 -19.11
N LEU A 19 -9.04 11.73 -18.97
CA LEU A 19 -8.46 12.85 -19.71
C LEU A 19 -7.04 13.19 -19.26
N ASN A 20 -6.78 13.16 -17.95
CA ASN A 20 -5.44 13.37 -17.40
C ASN A 20 -5.13 12.34 -16.29
N PRO A 21 -4.52 11.19 -16.65
CA PRO A 21 -4.20 10.14 -15.70
C PRO A 21 -3.21 10.54 -14.62
N LYS A 22 -2.47 11.64 -14.78
CA LYS A 22 -1.51 12.13 -13.79
C LYS A 22 -2.08 13.21 -12.87
N TRP A 23 -3.35 13.59 -13.03
CA TRP A 23 -3.94 14.67 -12.25
C TRP A 23 -4.39 14.20 -10.85
N PRO A 24 -3.67 14.55 -9.76
CA PRO A 24 -3.94 13.99 -8.43
C PRO A 24 -5.33 14.36 -7.89
N LYS A 25 -5.83 15.54 -8.26
CA LYS A 25 -7.15 16.03 -7.83
C LYS A 25 -8.30 15.19 -8.39
N ALA A 26 -8.14 14.55 -9.56
CA ALA A 26 -9.16 13.65 -10.09
C ALA A 26 -9.34 12.43 -9.19
N TYR A 27 -8.24 11.78 -8.81
CA TYR A 27 -8.25 10.65 -7.87
C TYR A 27 -8.79 11.05 -6.50
N PHE A 28 -8.42 12.24 -6.00
CA PHE A 28 -8.94 12.75 -4.74
C PHE A 28 -10.47 12.90 -4.78
N ARG A 29 -11.00 13.55 -5.83
CA ARG A 29 -12.45 13.70 -6.02
C ARG A 29 -13.15 12.35 -6.17
N GLN A 30 -12.54 11.41 -6.89
CA GLN A 30 -13.05 10.05 -7.04
C GLN A 30 -13.15 9.35 -5.68
N GLY A 31 -12.09 9.38 -4.88
CA GLY A 31 -12.06 8.77 -3.55
C GLY A 31 -13.09 9.37 -2.60
N VAL A 32 -13.21 10.71 -2.58
CA VAL A 32 -14.23 11.40 -1.76
C VAL A 32 -15.65 11.05 -2.20
N ALA A 33 -15.94 11.02 -3.50
CA ALA A 33 -17.25 10.64 -4.01
C ALA A 33 -17.60 9.19 -3.61
N LEU A 34 -16.67 8.25 -3.77
CA LEU A 34 -16.84 6.85 -3.38
C LEU A 34 -17.06 6.69 -1.87
N GLN A 35 -16.36 7.49 -1.05
CA GLN A 35 -16.55 7.50 0.39
C GLN A 35 -17.97 7.93 0.78
N TYR A 36 -18.51 9.00 0.16
CA TYR A 36 -19.89 9.45 0.41
C TYR A 36 -20.95 8.48 -0.11
N LEU A 37 -20.61 7.65 -1.08
CA LEU A 37 -21.44 6.54 -1.57
C LEU A 37 -21.33 5.29 -0.68
N GLY A 38 -20.54 5.30 0.40
CA GLY A 38 -20.32 4.15 1.29
C GLY A 38 -19.39 3.07 0.71
N ARG A 39 -18.80 3.30 -0.46
CA ARG A 39 -17.88 2.38 -1.14
C ARG A 39 -16.45 2.59 -0.65
N HIS A 40 -16.22 2.32 0.63
CA HIS A 40 -14.95 2.64 1.31
C HIS A 40 -13.73 1.94 0.70
N ALA A 41 -13.83 0.65 0.37
CA ALA A 41 -12.71 -0.09 -0.23
C ALA A 41 -12.30 0.50 -1.60
N ASP A 42 -13.27 0.86 -2.44
CA ASP A 42 -13.02 1.50 -3.72
C ASP A 42 -12.45 2.91 -3.56
N ALA A 43 -12.90 3.66 -2.54
CA ALA A 43 -12.35 4.97 -2.23
C ALA A 43 -10.85 4.88 -1.93
N LEU A 44 -10.43 3.92 -1.09
CA LEU A 44 -9.03 3.68 -0.76
C LEU A 44 -8.21 3.28 -1.99
N ALA A 45 -8.77 2.43 -2.86
CA ALA A 45 -8.14 2.06 -4.13
C ALA A 45 -7.95 3.28 -5.06
N ALA A 46 -8.91 4.21 -5.10
CA ALA A 46 -8.80 5.44 -5.88
C ALA A 46 -7.70 6.37 -5.34
N PHE A 47 -7.64 6.58 -4.03
CA PHE A 47 -6.56 7.38 -3.42
C PHE A 47 -5.19 6.75 -3.65
N ALA A 48 -5.05 5.44 -3.43
CA ALA A 48 -3.81 4.71 -3.65
C ALA A 48 -3.35 4.81 -5.12
N SER A 49 -4.27 4.67 -6.07
CA SER A 49 -3.98 4.85 -7.49
C SER A 49 -3.47 6.25 -7.80
N GLY A 50 -4.03 7.28 -7.17
CA GLY A 50 -3.53 8.65 -7.28
C GLY A 50 -2.13 8.82 -6.70
N LEU A 51 -1.86 8.22 -5.53
CA LEU A 51 -0.53 8.24 -4.90
C LEU A 51 0.51 7.50 -5.75
N ALA A 52 0.13 6.48 -6.50
CA ALA A 52 1.03 5.84 -7.45
C ALA A 52 1.44 6.76 -8.62
N GLN A 53 0.61 7.77 -8.95
CA GLN A 53 0.93 8.77 -9.97
C GLN A 53 1.74 9.93 -9.40
N ASP A 54 1.38 10.39 -8.19
CA ASP A 54 2.09 11.41 -7.45
C ASP A 54 2.30 10.98 -5.98
N PRO A 55 3.40 10.27 -5.70
CA PRO A 55 3.71 9.81 -4.35
C PRO A 55 3.95 10.94 -3.35
N LYS A 56 4.25 12.15 -3.80
CA LYS A 56 4.54 13.30 -2.93
C LYS A 56 3.27 14.07 -2.56
N SER A 57 2.12 13.69 -3.10
CA SER A 57 0.84 14.35 -2.83
C SER A 57 0.36 14.10 -1.40
N LEU A 58 0.65 15.05 -0.51
CA LEU A 58 0.15 15.03 0.87
C LEU A 58 -1.37 15.02 0.92
N GLN A 59 -2.04 15.70 -0.01
CA GLN A 59 -3.50 15.76 -0.06
C GLN A 59 -4.11 14.37 -0.28
N LEU A 60 -3.52 13.55 -1.16
CA LEU A 60 -3.99 12.18 -1.40
C LEU A 60 -3.67 11.27 -0.21
N LEU A 61 -2.49 11.43 0.40
CA LEU A 61 -2.09 10.62 1.56
C LEU A 61 -3.02 10.87 2.75
N VAL A 62 -3.26 12.14 3.09
CA VAL A 62 -4.19 12.52 4.16
C VAL A 62 -5.61 12.07 3.82
N GLY A 63 -6.05 12.28 2.57
CA GLY A 63 -7.38 11.84 2.12
C GLY A 63 -7.58 10.32 2.25
N MET A 64 -6.55 9.52 1.94
CA MET A 64 -6.59 8.07 2.09
C MET A 64 -6.70 7.65 3.56
N VAL A 65 -5.88 8.24 4.44
CA VAL A 65 -5.92 7.94 5.88
C VAL A 65 -7.28 8.34 6.46
N GLU A 66 -7.76 9.54 6.17
CA GLU A 66 -9.07 10.00 6.63
C GLU A 66 -10.19 9.10 6.13
N ALA A 67 -10.10 8.63 4.88
CA ALA A 67 -11.06 7.68 4.32
C ALA A 67 -11.05 6.33 5.03
N ALA A 68 -9.86 5.83 5.38
CA ALA A 68 -9.70 4.59 6.09
C ALA A 68 -10.26 4.70 7.52
N MET A 69 -9.97 5.79 8.22
CA MET A 69 -10.42 6.06 9.59
C MET A 69 -11.94 6.28 9.69
N LYS A 70 -12.59 6.71 8.60
CA LYS A 70 -14.05 6.84 8.53
C LYS A 70 -14.76 5.56 8.05
N SER A 71 -14.00 4.53 7.69
CA SER A 71 -14.56 3.27 7.21
C SER A 71 -14.66 2.24 8.34
N PRO A 72 -15.45 1.17 8.17
CA PRO A 72 -15.62 0.14 9.20
C PRO A 72 -14.31 -0.59 9.60
N MET A 73 -13.26 -0.52 8.79
CA MET A 73 -11.96 -1.13 9.12
C MET A 73 -11.11 -0.29 10.08
N ARG A 74 -11.62 0.88 10.53
CA ARG A 74 -10.91 1.74 11.49
C ARG A 74 -10.43 0.96 12.71
N ASP A 75 -11.26 0.10 13.28
CA ASP A 75 -10.94 -0.60 14.52
C ASP A 75 -9.71 -1.52 14.39
N SER A 76 -9.50 -2.09 13.20
CA SER A 76 -8.30 -2.90 12.87
C SER A 76 -7.09 -2.02 12.54
N LEU A 77 -7.32 -0.92 11.81
CA LEU A 77 -6.24 -0.06 11.30
C LEU A 77 -5.66 0.91 12.34
N GLU A 78 -6.49 1.46 13.22
CA GLU A 78 -6.14 2.47 14.23
C GLU A 78 -4.92 2.08 15.09
N PRO A 79 -4.85 0.88 15.73
CA PRO A 79 -3.70 0.53 16.56
C PRO A 79 -2.40 0.48 15.76
N THR A 80 -2.45 -0.10 14.56
CA THR A 80 -1.31 -0.15 13.64
C THR A 80 -0.89 1.26 13.23
N TYR A 81 -1.84 2.13 12.90
CA TYR A 81 -1.55 3.51 12.50
C TYR A 81 -0.93 4.34 13.62
N GLN A 82 -1.41 4.20 14.87
CA GLN A 82 -0.81 4.85 16.03
C GLN A 82 0.63 4.39 16.26
N GLN A 83 0.91 3.10 16.06
CA GLN A 83 2.28 2.58 16.13
C GLN A 83 3.17 3.20 15.04
N LEU A 84 2.67 3.34 13.81
CA LEU A 84 3.41 4.00 12.72
C LEU A 84 3.75 5.45 13.04
N GLN A 85 2.83 6.19 13.65
CA GLN A 85 3.06 7.57 14.10
C GLN A 85 4.16 7.65 15.16
N LYS A 86 4.16 6.75 16.15
CA LYS A 86 5.23 6.66 17.16
C LYS A 86 6.60 6.40 16.51
N MET A 87 6.63 5.61 15.45
CA MET A 87 7.84 5.30 14.68
C MET A 87 8.19 6.37 13.62
N LYS A 88 7.38 7.42 13.47
CA LYS A 88 7.51 8.47 12.43
C LYS A 88 7.52 7.93 10.99
N LEU A 89 6.83 6.80 10.76
CA LEU A 89 6.70 6.15 9.46
C LEU A 89 5.40 6.54 8.73
N ASP A 90 4.52 7.28 9.39
CA ASP A 90 3.23 7.80 8.90
C ASP A 90 3.38 8.72 7.67
N LYS A 91 4.55 9.36 7.53
CA LYS A 91 4.85 10.22 6.38
C LYS A 91 5.26 9.45 5.12
N SER A 92 5.53 8.15 5.23
CA SER A 92 5.92 7.32 4.09
C SER A 92 4.69 6.85 3.33
N PRO A 93 4.45 7.31 2.09
CA PRO A 93 3.28 6.91 1.32
C PRO A 93 3.28 5.39 1.06
N PHE A 94 4.47 4.81 0.83
CA PHE A 94 4.61 3.36 0.68
C PHE A 94 4.07 2.61 1.90
N VAL A 95 4.50 2.99 3.11
CA VAL A 95 4.14 2.29 4.34
C VAL A 95 2.64 2.38 4.57
N VAL A 96 2.08 3.60 4.51
CA VAL A 96 0.65 3.81 4.73
C VAL A 96 -0.19 3.04 3.71
N VAL A 97 0.14 3.12 2.42
CA VAL A 97 -0.59 2.41 1.36
C VAL A 97 -0.47 0.90 1.54
N SER A 98 0.71 0.38 1.89
CA SER A 98 0.92 -1.06 2.12
C SER A 98 0.10 -1.59 3.29
N VAL A 99 0.05 -0.86 4.41
CA VAL A 99 -0.70 -1.25 5.60
C VAL A 99 -2.20 -1.27 5.31
N VAL A 100 -2.72 -0.20 4.68
CA VAL A 100 -4.14 -0.17 4.26
C VAL A 100 -4.47 -1.30 3.28
N GLY A 101 -3.55 -1.62 2.36
CA GLY A 101 -3.73 -2.74 1.43
C GLY A 101 -3.81 -4.10 2.13
N GLN A 102 -3.01 -4.31 3.18
CA GLN A 102 -3.04 -5.53 4.00
C GLN A 102 -4.32 -5.59 4.85
N GLU A 103 -4.75 -4.49 5.45
CA GLU A 103 -6.01 -4.44 6.20
C GLU A 103 -7.22 -4.74 5.30
N LEU A 104 -7.22 -4.21 4.06
CA LEU A 104 -8.25 -4.53 3.07
C LEU A 104 -8.28 -6.02 2.71
N LEU A 105 -7.10 -6.66 2.64
CA LEU A 105 -7.00 -8.08 2.37
C LEU A 105 -7.58 -8.91 3.53
N THR A 106 -7.25 -8.56 4.76
CA THR A 106 -7.78 -9.19 5.98
C THR A 106 -9.30 -9.00 6.09
N ALA A 107 -9.80 -7.84 5.67
CA ALA A 107 -11.24 -7.55 5.60
C ALA A 107 -11.98 -8.28 4.45
N GLY A 108 -11.28 -9.06 3.62
CA GLY A 108 -11.88 -9.82 2.51
C GLY A 108 -12.12 -9.01 1.23
N HIS A 109 -11.68 -7.74 1.17
CA HIS A 109 -11.82 -6.90 -0.02
C HIS A 109 -10.70 -7.16 -1.03
N HIS A 110 -10.61 -8.39 -1.54
CA HIS A 110 -9.49 -8.87 -2.37
C HIS A 110 -9.23 -8.02 -3.62
N GLY A 111 -10.29 -7.55 -4.30
CA GLY A 111 -10.13 -6.71 -5.49
C GLY A 111 -9.48 -5.36 -5.19
N ALA A 112 -9.99 -4.66 -4.17
CA ALA A 112 -9.44 -3.37 -3.75
C ALA A 112 -8.04 -3.52 -3.14
N SER A 113 -7.79 -4.58 -2.38
CA SER A 113 -6.47 -4.84 -1.78
C SER A 113 -5.39 -5.00 -2.84
N VAL A 114 -5.66 -5.71 -3.94
CA VAL A 114 -4.71 -5.84 -5.07
C VAL A 114 -4.36 -4.47 -5.64
N VAL A 115 -5.37 -3.62 -5.93
CA VAL A 115 -5.12 -2.29 -6.50
C VAL A 115 -4.26 -1.42 -5.56
N VAL A 116 -4.58 -1.45 -4.26
CA VAL A 116 -3.84 -0.68 -3.25
C VAL A 116 -2.41 -1.19 -3.09
N LEU A 117 -2.20 -2.51 -3.03
CA LEU A 117 -0.87 -3.10 -2.88
C LEU A 117 -0.01 -2.92 -4.13
N GLU A 118 -0.59 -3.01 -5.33
CA GLU A 118 0.11 -2.69 -6.58
C GLU A 118 0.48 -1.20 -6.65
N ALA A 119 -0.37 -0.31 -6.15
CA ALA A 119 -0.03 1.09 -6.02
C ALA A 119 1.15 1.32 -5.06
N ALA A 120 1.22 0.58 -3.95
CA ALA A 120 2.38 0.62 -3.07
C ALA A 120 3.68 0.22 -3.80
N LEU A 121 3.65 -0.85 -4.61
CA LEU A 121 4.82 -1.26 -5.41
C LEU A 121 5.25 -0.19 -6.43
N LYS A 122 4.30 0.55 -7.02
CA LYS A 122 4.58 1.65 -7.96
C LYS A 122 5.17 2.87 -7.27
N ILE A 123 4.72 3.19 -6.05
CA ILE A 123 5.34 4.23 -5.20
C ILE A 123 6.79 3.86 -4.90
N GLY A 124 7.04 2.58 -4.62
CA GLY A 124 8.35 2.03 -4.36
C GLY A 124 8.88 2.29 -2.95
N THR A 125 9.84 1.46 -2.53
CA THR A 125 10.57 1.59 -1.26
C THR A 125 11.98 1.06 -1.42
N CYS A 126 12.92 1.63 -0.65
CA CYS A 126 14.28 1.10 -0.55
C CYS A 126 14.37 -0.11 0.38
N SER A 127 13.35 -0.35 1.22
CA SER A 127 13.36 -1.45 2.18
C SER A 127 12.91 -2.76 1.52
N LEU A 128 13.86 -3.66 1.30
CA LEU A 128 13.59 -5.01 0.79
C LEU A 128 12.61 -5.79 1.69
N LYS A 129 12.69 -5.62 3.01
CA LYS A 129 11.78 -6.29 3.96
C LYS A 129 10.33 -5.86 3.76
N LEU A 130 10.10 -4.55 3.64
CA LEU A 130 8.75 -4.01 3.42
C LEU A 130 8.23 -4.39 2.03
N ARG A 131 9.12 -4.45 1.03
CA ARG A 131 8.76 -4.89 -0.31
C ARG A 131 8.34 -6.37 -0.35
N GLY A 132 9.07 -7.24 0.34
CA GLY A 132 8.72 -8.67 0.47
C GLY A 132 7.33 -8.86 1.08
N SER A 133 7.04 -8.16 2.18
CA SER A 133 5.71 -8.18 2.81
C SER A 133 4.57 -7.83 1.85
N VAL A 134 4.77 -6.86 0.95
CA VAL A 134 3.78 -6.51 -0.08
C VAL A 134 3.64 -7.61 -1.14
N PHE A 135 4.73 -8.28 -1.54
CA PHE A 135 4.66 -9.43 -2.45
C PHE A 135 3.92 -10.61 -1.83
N SER A 136 4.18 -10.94 -0.56
CA SER A 136 3.42 -11.99 0.14
C SER A 136 1.93 -11.64 0.19
N ALA A 137 1.59 -10.38 0.51
CA ALA A 137 0.19 -9.92 0.55
C ALA A 137 -0.48 -9.96 -0.83
N LEU A 138 0.20 -9.53 -1.89
CA LEU A 138 -0.31 -9.61 -3.27
C LEU A 138 -0.51 -11.05 -3.72
N SER A 139 0.43 -11.92 -3.40
CA SER A 139 0.32 -13.35 -3.68
C SER A 139 -0.95 -13.94 -3.08
N SER A 140 -1.19 -13.69 -1.79
CA SER A 140 -2.39 -14.14 -1.07
C SER A 140 -3.67 -13.53 -1.66
N ALA A 141 -3.64 -12.24 -2.00
CA ALA A 141 -4.80 -11.56 -2.60
C ALA A 141 -5.16 -12.15 -3.97
N TYR A 142 -4.15 -12.40 -4.82
CA TYR A 142 -4.36 -13.02 -6.14
C TYR A 142 -4.78 -14.48 -6.05
N TRP A 143 -4.28 -15.20 -5.04
CA TRP A 143 -4.73 -16.56 -4.74
C TRP A 143 -6.22 -16.59 -4.42
N SER A 144 -6.69 -15.71 -3.53
CA SER A 144 -8.11 -15.59 -3.19
C SER A 144 -9.00 -15.16 -4.36
N LEU A 145 -8.46 -14.43 -5.34
CA LEU A 145 -9.16 -14.07 -6.58
C LEU A 145 -9.14 -15.18 -7.64
N GLY A 146 -8.49 -16.32 -7.38
CA GLY A 146 -8.34 -17.43 -8.32
C GLY A 146 -7.32 -17.21 -9.44
N ASN A 147 -6.56 -16.10 -9.40
CA ASN A 147 -5.48 -15.84 -10.37
C ASN A 147 -4.18 -16.47 -9.88
N THR A 148 -4.07 -17.79 -10.08
CA THR A 148 -2.94 -18.61 -9.63
C THR A 148 -1.63 -18.23 -10.33
N GLU A 149 -1.69 -17.82 -11.59
CA GLU A 149 -0.52 -17.38 -12.37
C GLU A 149 0.16 -16.17 -11.73
N LYS A 150 -0.60 -15.09 -11.48
CA LYS A 150 -0.05 -13.90 -10.80
C LYS A 150 0.37 -14.20 -9.38
N SER A 151 -0.39 -15.02 -8.65
CA SER A 151 -0.06 -15.42 -7.28
C SER A 151 1.32 -16.08 -7.20
N THR A 152 1.56 -17.12 -8.02
CA THR A 152 2.86 -17.81 -8.09
C THR A 152 4.00 -16.89 -8.52
N GLY A 153 3.75 -15.96 -9.45
CA GLY A 153 4.71 -14.93 -9.84
C GLY A 153 5.16 -14.05 -8.67
N TYR A 154 4.21 -13.58 -7.84
CA TYR A 154 4.54 -12.79 -6.66
C TYR A 154 5.19 -13.63 -5.54
N MET A 155 4.82 -14.91 -5.37
CA MET A 155 5.54 -15.82 -4.45
C MET A 155 7.01 -15.97 -4.84
N GLN A 156 7.29 -16.11 -6.13
CA GLN A 156 8.66 -16.23 -6.62
C GLN A 156 9.47 -14.96 -6.34
N GLN A 157 8.86 -13.77 -6.57
CA GLN A 157 9.48 -12.49 -6.24
C GLN A 157 9.76 -12.33 -4.74
N ASP A 158 8.82 -12.75 -3.88
CA ASP A 158 9.01 -12.73 -2.43
C ASP A 158 10.15 -13.66 -1.99
N LEU A 159 10.21 -14.88 -2.53
CA LEU A 159 11.27 -15.83 -2.26
C LEU A 159 12.65 -15.28 -2.66
N ASP A 160 12.75 -14.60 -3.80
CA ASP A 160 14.01 -14.02 -4.26
C ASP A 160 14.46 -12.83 -3.40
N VAL A 161 13.51 -12.03 -2.92
CA VAL A 161 13.78 -10.99 -1.90
C VAL A 161 14.26 -11.62 -0.59
N ALA A 162 13.62 -12.69 -0.12
CA ALA A 162 14.01 -13.40 1.10
C ALA A 162 15.41 -14.01 1.00
N LYS A 163 15.75 -14.64 -0.13
CA LYS A 163 17.11 -15.15 -0.41
C LYS A 163 18.15 -14.03 -0.39
N THR A 164 17.83 -12.89 -1.00
CA THR A 164 18.71 -11.72 -1.03
C THR A 164 18.94 -11.16 0.37
N LEU A 165 17.88 -11.01 1.16
CA LEU A 165 17.96 -10.60 2.56
C LEU A 165 18.79 -11.56 3.42
N GLY A 166 18.62 -12.87 3.24
CA GLY A 166 19.39 -13.90 3.93
C GLY A 166 20.89 -13.81 3.60
N ARG A 167 21.24 -13.63 2.32
CA ARG A 167 22.64 -13.43 1.90
C ARG A 167 23.25 -12.17 2.52
N VAL A 168 22.52 -11.06 2.54
CA VAL A 168 22.99 -9.80 3.16
C VAL A 168 23.25 -9.98 4.64
N MET A 169 22.32 -10.60 5.39
CA MET A 169 22.50 -10.83 6.83
C MET A 169 23.68 -11.77 7.14
N LEU A 170 23.87 -12.83 6.35
CA LEU A 170 25.02 -13.72 6.48
C LEU A 170 26.33 -12.98 6.26
N LEU A 171 26.44 -12.19 5.18
CA LEU A 171 27.65 -11.40 4.89
C LEU A 171 27.95 -10.36 5.98
N SER A 172 26.93 -9.65 6.49
CA SER A 172 27.11 -8.71 7.61
C SER A 172 27.58 -9.41 8.89
N SER A 173 27.06 -10.61 9.19
CA SER A 173 27.50 -11.39 10.36
C SER A 173 28.94 -11.90 10.23
N MET A 174 29.38 -12.25 9.01
CA MET A 174 30.74 -12.67 8.73
C MET A 174 31.74 -11.51 8.80
N SER A 175 31.33 -10.32 8.34
CA SER A 175 32.15 -9.10 8.44
C SER A 175 32.33 -8.65 9.90
N ALA A 176 31.25 -8.64 10.68
CA ALA A 176 31.30 -8.31 12.11
C ALA A 176 32.17 -9.29 12.91
N ARG A 177 32.18 -10.59 12.56
CA ARG A 177 33.07 -11.58 13.17
C ARG A 177 34.55 -11.34 12.86
N LYS A 178 34.88 -10.85 11.66
CA LYS A 178 36.28 -10.52 11.29
C LYS A 178 36.81 -9.30 12.06
N GLU A 179 35.99 -8.27 12.26
CA GLU A 179 36.38 -7.07 13.03
C GLU A 179 36.64 -7.39 14.51
N VAL A 180 35.79 -8.20 15.14
CA VAL A 180 36.00 -8.64 16.54
C VAL A 180 37.26 -9.50 16.70
N MET A 181 37.64 -10.27 15.69
CA MET A 181 38.86 -11.08 15.73
C MET A 181 40.13 -10.23 15.61
N LEU A 182 40.09 -9.14 14.83
CA LEU A 182 41.19 -8.20 14.66
C LEU A 182 41.43 -7.32 15.90
N VAL A 183 40.37 -6.95 16.63
CA VAL A 183 40.47 -6.15 17.87
C VAL A 183 41.05 -6.97 19.04
N ASN A 184 40.90 -8.30 19.05
CA ASN A 184 41.47 -9.17 20.08
C ASN A 184 42.93 -9.60 19.82
N LEU A 185 43.55 -9.12 18.72
CA LEU A 185 44.92 -9.41 18.33
C LEU A 185 45.87 -8.19 18.42
N THR A 186 45.40 -7.08 18.98
CA THR A 186 46.17 -5.87 19.33
C THR A 186 46.11 -5.62 20.82
#